data_AF-C4ZIN6-F1
#
_entry.id   AF-C4ZIN6-F1
#
_cell.length_a   1.000
_cell.length_b   1.000
_cell.length_c   1.000
_cell.angle_alpha   90.00
_cell.angle_beta   90.00
_cell.angle_gamma   90.00
#
_symmetry.space_group_name_H-M   'P 1'
#
loop_
_entity.id
_entity.type
_entity.pdbx_description
1 polymer ?
#
loop_
_entity_poly.entity_id
_entity_poly.type
_entity_poly.pdbx_seq_one_letter_code
_entity_poly.pdbx_strand_id
1 'polypeptide(L)'
;MITRFRRYVGGVLAVFLLTASVQAHAAASLRNEMQLGLALRVSPPCCVVDARTAAAREASPLDEALVYREDLRINPTATVVVVADTDEAALAVADSIAAAHPGSPVLAVEGGVLAWQRVLTRINAEPPGGRAFQFVIPKNTCEHGPALQQLRTAPR
;
A
#
# COMPACT_ATOMS: atom_id res chain seq x y z
N MET A 1 -76.64 -5.86 -22.09
CA MET A 1 -75.97 -5.34 -23.29
C MET A 1 -74.47 -5.58 -23.15
N ILE A 2 -73.90 -6.21 -24.17
CA ILE A 2 -72.49 -6.58 -24.33
C ILE A 2 -71.68 -5.32 -24.68
N THR A 3 -70.46 -5.16 -24.15
CA THR A 3 -69.26 -4.94 -24.98
C THR A 3 -67.98 -5.15 -24.19
N ARG A 4 -67.22 -6.16 -24.64
CA ARG A 4 -65.83 -6.44 -24.30
C ARG A 4 -64.94 -5.32 -24.86
N PHE A 5 -63.87 -4.97 -24.16
CA PHE A 5 -62.64 -4.50 -24.78
C PHE A 5 -61.49 -5.41 -24.35
N ARG A 6 -60.70 -5.84 -25.33
CA ARG A 6 -59.68 -6.89 -25.28
C ARG A 6 -58.37 -6.31 -25.82
N ARG A 7 -57.25 -6.67 -25.18
CA ARG A 7 -55.83 -6.52 -25.60
C ARG A 7 -55.30 -5.08 -25.55
N TYR A 8 -54.07 -4.80 -25.12
CA TYR A 8 -52.76 -5.34 -25.50
C TYR A 8 -51.80 -5.35 -24.28
N VAL A 9 -51.06 -6.44 -23.98
CA VAL A 9 -49.71 -6.81 -24.46
C VAL A 9 -48.63 -5.75 -24.16
N GLY A 10 -47.58 -6.17 -23.44
CA GLY A 10 -46.32 -5.45 -23.23
C GLY A 10 -46.15 -5.05 -21.75
N GLY A 11 -45.44 -5.78 -20.89
CA GLY A 11 -44.16 -6.44 -21.11
C GLY A 11 -43.03 -5.46 -20.80
N VAL A 12 -42.81 -5.13 -19.53
CA VAL A 12 -41.53 -4.59 -19.04
C VAL A 12 -41.28 -5.16 -17.65
N LEU A 13 -40.67 -6.34 -17.62
CA LEU A 13 -40.04 -6.91 -16.44
C LEU A 13 -38.73 -6.12 -16.24
N ALA A 14 -38.78 -5.01 -15.51
CA ALA A 14 -37.59 -4.24 -15.15
C ALA A 14 -36.80 -5.01 -14.07
N VAL A 15 -35.95 -5.93 -14.52
CA VAL A 15 -34.95 -6.59 -13.67
C VAL A 15 -33.91 -5.54 -13.31
N PHE A 16 -34.07 -4.92 -12.13
CA PHE A 16 -33.03 -4.13 -11.49
C PHE A 16 -31.90 -5.08 -11.04
N LEU A 17 -31.00 -5.42 -11.96
CA LEU A 17 -29.68 -5.96 -11.65
C LEU A 17 -28.88 -4.83 -11.01
N LEU A 18 -29.11 -4.59 -9.71
CA LEU A 18 -28.18 -3.88 -8.85
C LEU A 18 -26.91 -4.71 -8.81
N THR A 19 -25.96 -4.33 -9.65
CA THR A 19 -24.57 -4.75 -9.59
C THR A 19 -24.03 -4.32 -8.24
N ALA A 20 -24.14 -5.21 -7.24
CA ALA A 20 -23.32 -5.13 -6.05
C ALA A 20 -21.87 -5.27 -6.52
N SER A 21 -21.21 -4.14 -6.75
CA SER A 21 -19.76 -4.09 -6.87
C SER A 21 -19.22 -4.54 -5.52
N VAL A 22 -18.97 -5.85 -5.38
CA VAL A 22 -18.17 -6.39 -4.29
C VAL A 22 -16.81 -5.73 -4.44
N GLN A 23 -16.59 -4.66 -3.69
CA GLN A 23 -15.26 -4.09 -3.56
C GLN A 23 -14.42 -5.20 -2.92
N ALA A 24 -13.60 -5.85 -3.73
CA ALA A 24 -12.58 -6.77 -3.27
C ALA A 24 -11.55 -5.93 -2.52
N HIS A 25 -11.84 -5.69 -1.23
CA HIS A 25 -10.91 -5.04 -0.33
C HIS A 25 -9.72 -5.96 -0.18
N ALA A 26 -8.53 -5.46 -0.49
CA ALA A 26 -7.31 -6.20 -0.22
C ALA A 26 -7.23 -6.38 1.30
N ALA A 27 -7.38 -7.63 1.76
CA ALA A 27 -7.15 -8.00 3.14
C ALA A 27 -5.76 -7.53 3.58
N ALA A 28 -5.57 -7.28 4.87
CA ALA A 28 -4.24 -6.98 5.37
C ALA A 28 -3.31 -8.15 5.02
N SER A 29 -2.03 -7.86 4.86
CA SER A 29 -1.07 -8.89 4.48
C SER A 29 0.14 -8.88 5.39
N LEU A 30 0.52 -10.07 5.85
CA LEU A 30 1.77 -10.32 6.54
C LEU A 30 2.91 -10.27 5.52
N ARG A 31 3.97 -9.52 5.85
CA ARG A 31 5.10 -9.26 4.96
C ARG A 31 6.42 -9.46 5.69
N ASN A 32 7.28 -10.34 5.15
CA ASN A 32 8.69 -10.37 5.52
C ASN A 32 9.43 -9.10 5.10
N GLU A 33 10.65 -8.96 5.59
CA GLU A 33 11.51 -7.78 5.39
C GLU A 33 11.70 -7.38 3.93
N MET A 34 11.81 -8.36 3.03
CA MET A 34 12.05 -8.10 1.61
C MET A 34 10.78 -7.56 0.95
N GLN A 35 9.64 -8.21 1.20
CA GLN A 35 8.35 -7.75 0.68
C GLN A 35 7.94 -6.40 1.26
N LEU A 36 8.13 -6.20 2.56
CA LEU A 36 7.83 -4.95 3.25
C LEU A 36 8.72 -3.82 2.72
N GLY A 37 10.03 -4.05 2.59
CA GLY A 37 10.96 -3.06 2.05
C GLY A 37 10.67 -2.67 0.60
N LEU A 38 10.13 -3.57 -0.23
CA LEU A 38 9.69 -3.26 -1.58
C LEU A 38 8.38 -2.45 -1.59
N ALA A 39 7.41 -2.85 -0.78
CA ALA A 39 6.12 -2.16 -0.68
C ALA A 39 6.28 -0.70 -0.22
N LEU A 40 7.14 -0.47 0.78
CA LEU A 40 7.35 0.86 1.36
C LEU A 40 8.15 1.81 0.47
N ARG A 41 8.85 1.31 -0.55
CA ARG A 41 9.45 2.17 -1.60
C ARG A 41 8.40 2.78 -2.52
N VAL A 42 7.32 2.04 -2.77
CA VAL A 42 6.22 2.47 -3.63
C VAL A 42 5.28 3.40 -2.87
N SER A 43 4.96 3.03 -1.63
CA SER A 43 4.08 3.80 -0.75
C SER A 43 4.67 3.84 0.66
N PRO A 44 5.39 4.93 1.00
CA PRO A 44 5.94 5.13 2.34
C PRO A 44 4.88 4.98 3.43
N PRO A 45 5.26 4.56 4.64
CA PRO A 45 4.30 4.43 5.72
C PRO A 45 3.81 5.81 6.17
N CYS A 46 2.49 6.00 6.33
CA CYS A 46 1.97 7.20 6.99
C CYS A 46 2.09 7.09 8.52
N CYS A 47 2.01 5.87 9.04
CA CYS A 47 2.16 5.60 10.46
C CYS A 47 2.54 4.15 10.71
N VAL A 48 3.26 3.94 11.81
CA VAL A 48 3.54 2.62 12.38
C VAL A 48 2.66 2.46 13.60
N VAL A 49 1.98 1.33 13.69
CA VAL A 49 1.16 0.94 14.84
C VAL A 49 1.91 -0.14 15.62
N ASP A 50 2.23 0.16 16.87
CA ASP A 50 2.89 -0.74 17.80
C ASP A 50 1.84 -1.46 18.66
N ALA A 51 1.55 -2.70 18.26
CA ALA A 51 0.63 -3.61 18.92
C ALA A 51 1.31 -4.59 19.89
N ARG A 52 2.58 -4.34 20.23
CA ARG A 52 3.30 -5.14 21.22
C ARG A 52 2.78 -4.90 22.63
N THR A 53 3.03 -5.86 23.50
CA THR A 53 2.80 -5.75 24.95
C THR A 53 3.52 -4.54 25.53
N ALA A 54 3.00 -3.99 26.64
CA ALA A 54 3.61 -2.83 27.30
C ALA A 54 5.08 -3.10 27.69
N ALA A 55 5.38 -4.29 28.19
CA ALA A 55 6.74 -4.69 28.55
C ALA A 55 7.69 -4.70 27.34
N ALA A 56 7.26 -5.21 26.19
CA ALA A 56 8.07 -5.21 24.97
C ALA A 56 8.30 -3.79 24.42
N ARG A 57 7.29 -2.92 24.55
CA ARG A 57 7.41 -1.49 24.18
C ARG A 57 8.37 -0.72 25.08
N GLU A 58 8.36 -1.00 26.38
CA GLU A 58 9.30 -0.41 27.33
C GLU A 58 10.73 -0.91 27.11
N ALA A 59 10.91 -2.20 26.82
CA ALA A 59 12.22 -2.80 26.59
C ALA A 59 12.91 -2.29 25.32
N SER A 60 12.14 -2.06 24.25
CA SER A 60 12.65 -1.48 23.00
C SER A 60 11.59 -0.58 22.37
N PRO A 61 11.58 0.71 22.71
CA PRO A 61 10.65 1.68 22.15
C PRO A 61 10.82 1.81 20.64
N LEU A 62 9.70 1.96 19.93
CA LEU A 62 9.69 2.38 18.54
C LEU A 62 9.37 3.87 18.48
N ASP A 63 10.34 4.66 18.04
CA ASP A 63 10.16 6.09 17.87
C ASP A 63 9.02 6.37 16.88
N GLU A 64 8.20 7.36 17.21
CA GLU A 64 7.06 7.83 16.39
C GLU A 64 5.95 6.79 16.12
N ALA A 65 6.01 5.61 16.74
CA ALA A 65 4.97 4.61 16.60
C ALA A 65 3.72 4.93 17.45
N LEU A 66 2.55 4.73 16.86
CA LEU A 66 1.28 4.84 17.54
C LEU A 66 1.02 3.56 18.34
N VAL A 67 0.77 3.69 19.64
CA VAL A 67 0.41 2.54 20.47
C VAL A 67 -0.98 2.03 20.05
N TYR A 68 -1.08 0.73 19.72
CA TYR A 68 -2.36 0.11 19.46
C TYR A 68 -3.26 0.11 20.70
N ARG A 69 -4.51 0.51 20.49
CA ARG A 69 -5.63 0.38 21.40
C ARG A 69 -6.87 0.12 20.55
N GLU A 70 -7.87 -0.58 21.07
CA GLU A 70 -9.13 -0.84 20.37
C GLU A 70 -9.85 0.45 19.94
N ASP A 71 -9.62 1.55 20.65
CA ASP A 71 -10.18 2.87 20.35
C ASP A 71 -9.23 3.78 19.55
N LEU A 72 -8.12 3.24 19.03
CA LEU A 72 -7.16 3.99 18.26
C LEU A 72 -7.82 4.56 17.00
N ARG A 73 -7.87 5.89 16.91
CA ARG A 73 -8.40 6.61 15.75
C ARG A 73 -7.26 7.10 14.89
N ILE A 74 -7.15 6.55 13.69
CA ILE A 74 -6.22 7.02 12.66
C ILE A 74 -6.99 7.48 11.42
N ASN A 75 -6.38 8.34 10.61
CA ASN A 75 -6.86 8.68 9.28
C ASN A 75 -5.74 8.38 8.29
N PRO A 76 -5.64 7.13 7.80
CA PRO A 76 -4.51 6.71 6.98
C PRO A 76 -4.49 7.47 5.65
N THR A 77 -3.40 8.21 5.41
CA THR A 77 -3.15 8.91 4.13
C THR A 77 -2.25 8.11 3.18
N ALA A 78 -1.58 7.08 3.70
CA ALA A 78 -0.74 6.16 2.95
C ALA A 78 -0.74 4.77 3.64
N THR A 79 0.35 4.02 3.50
CA THR A 79 0.48 2.68 4.08
C THR A 79 0.51 2.71 5.61
N VAL A 80 -0.31 1.88 6.26
CA VAL A 80 -0.21 1.60 7.71
C VAL A 80 0.64 0.36 7.91
N VAL A 81 1.63 0.43 8.79
CA VAL A 81 2.47 -0.71 9.16
C VAL A 81 2.15 -1.13 10.59
N VAL A 82 1.91 -2.42 10.81
CA VAL A 82 1.57 -2.98 12.14
C VAL A 82 2.69 -3.90 12.61
N VAL A 83 3.22 -3.61 13.79
CA VAL A 83 4.27 -4.41 14.47
C VAL A 83 3.68 -4.99 15.76
N ALA A 84 3.81 -6.29 15.97
CA ALA A 84 3.38 -6.97 17.19
C ALA A 84 4.42 -7.97 17.68
N ASP A 85 4.14 -8.61 18.82
CA ASP A 85 5.03 -9.61 19.43
C ASP A 85 4.99 -10.96 18.69
N THR A 86 3.89 -11.27 17.99
CA THR A 86 3.76 -12.43 17.12
C THR A 86 3.15 -12.05 15.77
N ASP A 87 3.40 -12.86 14.76
CA ASP A 87 2.90 -12.63 13.39
C ASP A 87 1.37 -12.69 13.33
N GLU A 88 0.76 -13.59 14.10
CA GLU A 88 -0.70 -13.72 14.19
C GLU A 88 -1.32 -12.48 14.84
N ALA A 89 -0.70 -11.94 15.89
CA ALA A 89 -1.16 -10.73 16.54
C ALA A 89 -1.02 -9.52 15.60
N ALA A 90 0.09 -9.43 14.87
CA ALA A 90 0.31 -8.37 13.88
C ALA A 90 -0.75 -8.41 12.78
N LEU A 91 -1.05 -9.61 12.25
CA LEU A 91 -2.05 -9.78 11.21
C LEU A 91 -3.46 -9.49 11.71
N ALA A 92 -3.83 -9.97 12.91
CA ALA A 92 -5.15 -9.72 13.49
C ALA A 92 -5.43 -8.23 13.69
N VAL A 93 -4.45 -7.47 14.21
CA VAL A 93 -4.57 -6.02 14.35
C VAL A 93 -4.61 -5.33 13.00
N ALA A 94 -3.79 -5.77 12.04
CA ALA A 94 -3.80 -5.22 10.69
C ALA A 94 -5.14 -5.44 9.98
N ASP A 95 -5.77 -6.61 10.13
CA ASP A 95 -7.10 -6.89 9.59
C ASP A 95 -8.18 -6.03 10.25
N SER A 96 -8.11 -5.81 11.56
CA SER A 96 -9.01 -4.90 12.27
C SER A 96 -8.93 -3.47 11.72
N ILE A 97 -7.71 -2.96 11.52
CA ILE A 97 -7.48 -1.63 10.94
C ILE A 97 -7.95 -1.58 9.48
N ALA A 98 -7.66 -2.61 8.67
CA ALA A 98 -8.07 -2.67 7.28
C ALA A 98 -9.61 -2.69 7.13
N ALA A 99 -10.31 -3.40 8.02
CA ALA A 99 -11.77 -3.41 8.07
C ALA A 99 -12.35 -2.03 8.43
N ALA A 100 -11.70 -1.29 9.33
CA ALA A 100 -12.11 0.06 9.72
C ALA A 100 -11.77 1.13 8.67
N HIS A 101 -10.75 0.90 7.84
CA HIS A 101 -10.26 1.83 6.83
C HIS A 101 -10.18 1.20 5.43
N PRO A 102 -11.33 0.92 4.78
CA PRO A 102 -11.35 0.32 3.46
C PRO A 102 -10.63 1.19 2.43
N GLY A 103 -9.75 0.58 1.63
CA GLY A 103 -8.99 1.25 0.56
C GLY A 103 -7.61 1.75 0.97
N SER A 104 -7.29 1.78 2.26
CA SER A 104 -5.95 2.09 2.75
C SER A 104 -5.10 0.82 2.85
N PRO A 105 -3.85 0.80 2.34
CA PRO A 105 -3.01 -0.38 2.45
C PRO A 105 -2.54 -0.58 3.89
N VAL A 106 -2.81 -1.75 4.46
CA VAL A 106 -2.37 -2.14 5.81
C VAL A 106 -1.48 -3.38 5.73
N LEU A 107 -0.27 -3.27 6.27
CA LEU A 107 0.75 -4.32 6.22
C LEU A 107 1.15 -4.74 7.63
N ALA A 108 1.10 -6.04 7.91
CA ALA A 108 1.63 -6.62 9.14
C ALA A 108 3.09 -7.03 8.93
N VAL A 109 3.93 -6.79 9.94
CA VAL A 109 5.36 -7.12 9.89
C VAL A 109 5.59 -8.55 10.39
N GLU A 110 6.06 -9.42 9.51
CA GLU A 110 6.55 -10.75 9.87
C GLU A 110 7.89 -10.63 10.62
N GLY A 111 8.02 -11.32 11.76
CA GLY A 111 9.22 -11.27 12.61
C GLY A 111 9.30 -10.02 13.51
N GLY A 112 8.20 -9.26 13.61
CA GLY A 112 8.00 -8.20 14.60
C GLY A 112 9.04 -7.07 14.57
N VAL A 113 9.39 -6.56 15.74
CA VAL A 113 10.20 -5.33 15.91
C VAL A 113 11.59 -5.42 15.26
N LEU A 114 12.22 -6.60 15.33
CA LEU A 114 13.57 -6.78 14.78
C LEU A 114 13.56 -6.72 13.25
N ALA A 115 12.56 -7.33 12.62
CA ALA A 115 12.35 -7.24 11.18
C ALA A 115 12.06 -5.80 10.76
N TRP A 116 11.19 -5.11 11.52
CA TRP A 116 10.88 -3.69 11.28
C TRP A 116 12.13 -2.80 11.32
N GLN A 117 12.96 -2.93 12.35
CA GLN A 117 14.21 -2.16 12.48
C GLN A 117 15.19 -2.42 11.33
N ARG A 118 15.30 -3.68 10.86
CA ARG A 118 16.14 -4.03 9.70
C ARG A 118 15.61 -3.38 8.41
N VAL A 119 14.29 -3.34 8.23
CA VAL A 119 13.67 -2.66 7.09
C VAL A 119 13.92 -1.16 7.14
N LEU A 120 13.71 -0.52 8.30
CA LEU A 120 14.00 0.91 8.48
C LEU A 120 15.45 1.24 8.21
N THR A 121 16.38 0.46 8.77
CA THR A 121 17.82 0.65 8.54
C THR A 121 18.15 0.58 7.05
N ARG A 122 17.55 -0.38 6.32
CA ARG A 122 17.76 -0.53 4.89
C ARG A 122 17.20 0.64 4.08
N ILE A 123 15.99 1.09 4.40
CA ILE A 123 15.33 2.23 3.72
C ILE A 123 16.14 3.51 3.96
N ASN A 124 16.56 3.76 5.20
CA ASN A 124 17.32 4.96 5.57
C ASN A 124 18.76 4.95 5.04
N ALA A 125 19.33 3.78 4.75
CA ALA A 125 20.64 3.65 4.12
C ALA A 125 20.61 3.93 2.61
N GLU A 126 19.43 4.05 1.99
CA GLU A 126 19.35 4.41 0.57
C GLU A 126 19.62 5.90 0.36
N PRO A 127 20.49 6.28 -0.59
CA PRO A 127 20.72 7.68 -0.87
C PRO A 127 19.44 8.35 -1.38
N PRO A 128 19.14 9.60 -0.97
CA PRO A 128 18.00 10.35 -1.49
C PRO A 128 18.13 10.48 -3.01
N GLY A 129 17.09 10.07 -3.75
CA GLY A 129 17.10 9.96 -5.21
C GLY A 129 17.21 8.52 -5.75
N GLY A 130 17.29 7.52 -4.87
CA GLY A 130 17.40 6.11 -5.25
C GLY A 130 18.77 5.74 -5.79
N ARG A 131 18.94 4.48 -6.16
CA ARG A 131 20.14 4.03 -6.88
C ARG A 131 20.12 4.69 -8.25
N ALA A 132 20.88 5.76 -8.43
CA ALA A 132 21.14 6.31 -9.74
C ALA A 132 21.67 5.17 -10.63
N PHE A 133 20.84 4.67 -11.54
CA PHE A 133 21.35 3.96 -12.70
C PHE A 133 22.30 4.94 -13.34
N GLN A 134 23.57 4.56 -13.40
CA GLN A 134 24.70 5.38 -13.78
C GLN A 134 24.39 6.14 -15.08
N PHE A 135 23.83 7.34 -14.96
CA PHE A 135 23.61 8.22 -16.09
C PHE A 135 24.95 8.89 -16.34
N VAL A 136 25.71 8.31 -17.27
CA VAL A 136 26.94 8.91 -17.75
C VAL A 136 26.53 10.17 -18.50
N ILE A 137 26.63 11.34 -17.84
CA ILE A 137 26.61 12.63 -18.52
C ILE A 137 27.92 12.70 -19.32
N PRO A 138 27.90 12.64 -20.66
CA PRO A 138 29.12 12.75 -21.45
C PRO A 138 29.77 14.11 -21.15
N LYS A 139 31.11 14.15 -21.10
CA LYS A 139 31.93 15.32 -20.72
C LYS A 139 31.60 16.63 -21.47
N ASN A 140 30.83 16.58 -22.56
CA ASN A 140 30.63 17.67 -23.50
C ASN A 140 29.17 18.16 -23.57
N THR A 141 28.34 17.87 -22.56
CA THR A 141 26.92 18.32 -22.54
C THR A 141 26.76 19.84 -22.44
N CYS A 142 27.78 20.55 -21.95
CA CYS A 142 27.79 22.02 -21.89
C CYS A 142 28.65 22.67 -23.01
N GLU A 143 29.28 21.87 -23.87
CA GLU A 143 30.07 22.39 -24.99
C GLU A 143 29.17 22.58 -26.21
N HIS A 144 29.23 23.75 -26.85
CA HIS A 144 28.52 23.99 -28.11
C HIS A 144 29.12 23.12 -29.21
N GLY A 145 28.35 22.12 -29.68
CA GLY A 145 28.77 21.23 -30.76
C GLY A 145 27.63 20.29 -31.18
N PRO A 146 27.77 19.60 -32.32
CA PRO A 146 26.79 18.61 -32.76
C PRO A 146 26.70 17.45 -31.75
N ALA A 147 25.49 16.94 -31.55
CA ALA A 147 25.24 15.82 -30.63
C ALA A 147 26.11 14.59 -31.00
N LEU A 148 26.68 13.95 -29.98
CA LEU A 148 27.52 12.74 -30.14
C LEU A 148 26.77 11.57 -30.80
N GLN A 149 25.45 11.52 -30.66
CA GLN A 149 24.58 10.59 -31.38
C GLN A 149 23.57 11.37 -32.22
N GLN A 150 23.70 11.23 -33.53
CA GLN A 150 22.67 11.59 -34.49
C GLN A 150 21.92 10.32 -34.86
N LEU A 151 20.68 10.20 -34.41
CA LEU A 151 19.79 9.11 -34.79
C LEU A 151 19.53 9.20 -36.30
N ARG A 152 20.00 8.22 -37.07
CA ARG A 152 19.71 8.11 -38.50
C ARG A 152 18.31 7.54 -38.68
N THR A 153 17.46 8.23 -39.41
CA THR A 153 16.10 7.79 -39.73
C THR A 153 15.98 7.03 -41.06
N ALA A 154 17.11 6.72 -41.72
CA ALA A 154 17.14 5.90 -42.92
C ALA A 154 18.33 4.90 -42.92
N PRO A 155 18.11 3.64 -43.34
CA PRO A 155 19.17 2.64 -43.48
C PRO A 155 20.08 2.92 -44.69
N ARG A 156 21.31 2.39 -44.65
CA ARG A 156 22.30 2.46 -45.73
C ARG A 156 22.00 1.49 -46.85
#